data_AF-A0A672S586-F1
#
_entry.id   AF-A0A672S586-F1
#
_cell.length_a   1.000
_cell.length_b   1.000
_cell.length_c   1.000
_cell.angle_alpha   90.00
_cell.angle_beta   90.00
_cell.angle_gamma   90.00
#
_symmetry.space_group_name_H-M   'P 1'
#
loop_
_entity.id
_entity.type
_entity.pdbx_description
1 polymer ?
#
loop_
_entity_poly.entity_id
_entity_poly.type
_entity_poly.pdbx_seq_one_letter_code
_entity_poly.pdbx_strand_id
1 'polypeptide(L)'
;MYETLPEYSQLSCLIQSFNRPQLEFFLCFVFSDVFLYVQGVFPACYMHLKEATVDGSGQKETVIPTELPLVHDVTTTLREWAAIWRDLYVGDKREMFNTVRDMIYDLIEWRSQILSGTLPQDEMSELKQKVTSKMDYGNKYLDLDLVVRDKDGNILDPDLTSTVNLFRAHETASKQIEARIQEEKSQKQNLDLSRQAKFASTPSFALFITLKNVVCKIGEDAEVLMSLYDPIESKCISENYLVRWSSSGLVKDIDQLHNLRAVFTDLGSEDLKREKISFVCQIVRVGRMELRDNNTKKLTSGLRRPFGVAVMDVTDIITGKMDDEDKQHFIPFQP
;
A
#
# COMPACT_ATOMS: atom_id res chain seq x y z
N MET A 1 -11.03 6.50 -14.26
CA MET A 1 -10.62 7.23 -13.06
C MET A 1 -9.11 7.24 -13.12
N TYR A 2 -8.52 8.39 -13.45
CA TYR A 2 -7.07 8.51 -13.66
C TYR A 2 -6.41 8.55 -12.28
N GLU A 3 -5.81 7.44 -11.86
CA GLU A 3 -4.84 7.48 -10.77
C GLU A 3 -3.54 8.07 -11.32
N THR A 4 -3.31 9.33 -10.99
CA THR A 4 -2.04 10.01 -11.16
C THR A 4 -1.00 9.34 -10.27
N LEU A 5 -0.16 8.49 -10.86
CA LEU A 5 1.11 8.09 -10.27
C LEU A 5 1.95 9.35 -10.02
N PRO A 6 2.65 9.48 -8.86
CA PRO A 6 3.55 10.60 -8.65
C PRO A 6 4.73 10.49 -9.63
N GLU A 7 4.88 11.51 -10.48
CA GLU A 7 6.10 11.77 -11.25
C GLU A 7 7.27 12.02 -10.29
N TYR A 8 8.01 10.98 -9.94
CA TYR A 8 9.34 11.12 -9.32
C TYR A 8 10.34 10.17 -9.97
N SER A 9 10.52 10.33 -11.29
CA SER A 9 11.77 9.95 -11.95
C SER A 9 12.71 11.15 -11.94
N GLN A 10 13.36 11.42 -10.80
CA GLN A 10 14.53 12.30 -10.81
C GLN A 10 15.65 11.57 -11.58
N LEU A 11 15.77 11.90 -12.87
CA LEU A 11 16.98 11.62 -13.65
C LEU A 11 18.09 12.51 -13.08
N SER A 12 19.01 11.92 -12.34
CA SER A 12 20.29 12.59 -12.03
C SER A 12 21.18 12.50 -13.27
N CYS A 13 21.14 13.52 -14.14
CA CYS A 13 22.17 13.73 -15.15
C CYS A 13 23.36 14.42 -14.48
N LEU A 14 24.51 13.77 -14.41
CA LEU A 14 25.79 14.43 -14.17
C LEU A 14 26.27 15.02 -15.48
N ILE A 15 26.60 16.32 -15.49
CA ILE A 15 27.03 17.00 -16.70
C ILE A 15 28.38 17.66 -16.55
N GLN A 16 29.30 17.28 -17.44
CA GLN A 16 30.60 17.92 -17.59
C GLN A 16 30.51 18.97 -18.71
N SER A 17 30.70 20.24 -18.34
CA SER A 17 30.76 21.36 -19.29
C SER A 17 32.16 21.43 -19.91
N PHE A 18 32.26 21.27 -21.23
CA PHE A 18 33.48 21.61 -21.98
C PHE A 18 33.37 23.04 -22.49
N ASN A 19 34.17 23.93 -21.90
CA ASN A 19 34.20 25.35 -22.26
C ASN A 19 34.90 25.53 -23.63
N ARG A 20 34.12 25.53 -24.72
CA ARG A 20 34.52 26.10 -26.02
C ARG A 20 33.56 27.23 -26.41
N PRO A 21 34.06 28.35 -26.96
CA PRO A 21 33.39 29.65 -26.86
C PRO A 21 32.11 29.87 -27.70
N GLN A 22 31.48 28.85 -28.30
CA GLN A 22 30.22 29.06 -29.06
C GLN A 22 29.18 27.91 -29.03
N LEU A 23 29.43 26.81 -28.33
CA LEU A 23 28.41 25.78 -28.07
C LEU A 23 28.72 25.12 -26.71
N GLU A 24 27.82 25.24 -25.75
CA GLU A 24 27.89 24.44 -24.52
C GLU A 24 27.54 22.99 -24.88
N PHE A 25 28.55 22.13 -24.91
CA PHE A 25 28.36 20.70 -25.02
C PHE A 25 28.10 20.14 -23.62
N PHE A 26 26.95 19.51 -23.44
CA PHE A 26 26.55 18.84 -22.20
C PHE A 26 26.64 17.32 -22.43
N LEU A 27 27.56 16.62 -21.76
CA LEU A 27 27.48 15.15 -21.63
C LEU A 27 26.46 14.82 -20.52
N CYS A 28 25.38 14.10 -20.79
CA CYS A 28 24.58 13.51 -19.70
C CYS A 28 25.08 12.09 -19.43
N PHE A 29 25.56 11.86 -18.21
CA PHE A 29 25.74 10.52 -17.67
C PHE A 29 24.44 10.07 -17.01
N VAL A 30 23.72 9.14 -17.64
CA VAL A 30 22.60 8.44 -17.01
C VAL A 30 23.19 7.22 -16.30
N PHE A 31 23.29 7.26 -14.98
CA PHE A 31 23.61 6.08 -14.16
C PHE A 31 22.39 5.16 -14.13
N SER A 32 22.30 4.31 -15.15
CA SER A 32 21.50 3.09 -15.18
C SER A 32 22.51 1.96 -15.40
N ASP A 33 22.37 0.84 -14.70
CA ASP A 33 23.28 -0.33 -14.75
C ASP A 33 23.40 -1.02 -16.13
N VAL A 34 22.92 -0.36 -17.19
CA VAL A 34 23.24 -0.61 -18.58
C VAL A 34 23.72 0.73 -19.16
N PHE A 35 25.05 0.90 -19.24
CA PHE A 35 25.71 2.03 -19.90
C PHE A 35 25.32 2.12 -21.39
N LEU A 36 24.17 2.70 -21.71
CA LEU A 36 23.90 3.28 -23.01
C LEU A 36 24.45 4.70 -22.96
N TYR A 37 25.60 4.92 -23.60
CA TYR A 37 26.14 6.26 -23.86
C TYR A 37 25.16 7.02 -24.78
N VAL A 38 24.18 7.69 -24.18
CA VAL A 38 23.26 8.56 -24.90
C VAL A 38 23.84 9.97 -24.90
N GLN A 39 24.59 10.31 -25.94
CA GLN A 39 25.06 11.67 -26.17
C GLN A 39 24.08 12.42 -27.07
N GLY A 40 23.72 13.65 -26.70
CA GLY A 40 22.76 14.46 -27.45
C GLY A 40 22.79 15.93 -27.05
N VAL A 41 22.11 16.77 -27.82
CA VAL A 41 21.90 18.19 -27.48
C VAL A 41 20.55 18.30 -26.80
N PHE A 42 20.52 18.97 -25.64
CA PHE A 42 19.31 19.15 -24.84
C PHE A 42 19.14 20.63 -24.50
N PRO A 43 17.91 21.15 -24.44
CA PRO A 43 17.69 22.53 -24.04
C PRO A 43 18.03 22.73 -22.56
N ALA A 44 18.84 23.73 -22.25
CA ALA A 44 19.28 24.02 -20.88
C ALA A 44 18.12 24.29 -19.91
N CYS A 45 16.98 24.78 -20.40
CA CYS A 45 15.79 25.02 -19.56
C CYS A 45 15.12 23.75 -19.02
N TYR A 46 15.47 22.56 -19.54
CA TYR A 46 15.00 21.27 -19.02
C TYR A 46 16.02 20.59 -18.12
N MET A 47 17.16 21.22 -17.85
CA MET A 47 18.28 20.62 -17.14
C MET A 47 18.57 21.37 -15.85
N HIS A 48 18.69 20.61 -14.76
CA HIS A 48 19.17 21.14 -13.49
C HIS A 48 20.58 20.64 -13.23
N LEU A 49 21.54 21.56 -13.19
CA LEU A 49 22.93 21.25 -12.87
C LEU A 49 23.04 20.93 -11.38
N LYS A 50 23.57 19.76 -11.07
CA LYS A 50 23.95 19.38 -9.71
C LYS A 50 25.46 19.50 -9.54
N GLU A 51 25.88 19.87 -8.33
CA GLU A 51 27.30 19.92 -7.99
C GLU A 51 27.92 18.51 -8.00
N ALA A 52 29.11 18.44 -8.56
CA ALA A 52 29.91 17.23 -8.63
C ALA A 52 31.39 17.56 -8.72
N THR A 53 32.22 16.71 -8.14
CA THR A 53 33.67 16.76 -8.26
C THR A 53 34.11 15.80 -9.36
N VAL A 54 34.98 16.26 -10.25
CA VAL A 54 35.59 15.39 -11.27
C VAL A 54 36.93 14.93 -10.72
N ASP A 55 37.11 13.63 -10.55
CA ASP A 55 38.39 13.03 -10.19
C ASP A 55 39.04 12.35 -11.40
N GLY A 56 40.36 12.49 -11.52
CA GLY A 56 41.16 11.99 -12.64
C GLY A 56 41.66 13.06 -13.62
N SER A 57 42.58 12.66 -14.52
CA SER A 57 43.07 13.51 -15.62
C SER A 57 42.98 12.75 -16.95
N GLY A 58 42.33 13.34 -17.95
CA GLY A 58 42.22 12.78 -19.31
C GLY A 58 41.09 11.75 -19.50
N GLN A 59 41.36 10.61 -20.13
CA GLN A 59 40.34 9.60 -20.52
C GLN A 59 39.72 8.80 -19.36
N LYS A 60 40.06 9.12 -18.10
CA LYS A 60 39.53 8.48 -16.88
C LYS A 60 38.93 9.53 -15.93
N GLU A 61 38.20 10.50 -16.48
CA GLU A 61 37.43 11.44 -15.68
C GLU A 61 36.24 10.70 -15.07
N THR A 62 36.19 10.65 -13.74
CA THR A 62 35.07 10.08 -12.99
C THR A 62 34.34 11.23 -12.31
N VAL A 63 33.06 11.38 -12.64
CA VAL A 63 32.23 12.43 -12.04
C VAL A 63 31.61 11.89 -10.75
N ILE A 64 32.02 12.45 -9.62
CA ILE A 64 31.58 12.08 -8.28
C ILE A 64 30.55 13.11 -7.82
N PRO A 65 29.28 12.74 -7.63
CA PRO A 65 28.29 13.66 -7.08
C PRO A 65 28.67 14.10 -5.65
N THR A 66 28.38 15.34 -5.29
CA THR A 66 28.64 15.88 -3.94
C THR A 66 27.70 15.28 -2.87
N GLU A 67 26.67 14.55 -3.29
CA GLU A 67 25.73 13.86 -2.39
C GLU A 67 26.42 12.75 -1.59
N LEU A 68 25.91 12.46 -0.38
CA LEU A 68 26.41 11.36 0.46
C LEU A 68 26.38 10.04 -0.32
N PRO A 69 27.45 9.22 -0.30
CA PRO A 69 27.49 7.93 -1.02
C PRO A 69 26.30 7.02 -0.70
N LEU A 70 25.81 7.05 0.54
CA LEU A 70 24.63 6.30 0.95
C LEU A 70 23.36 6.67 0.16
N VAL A 71 23.20 7.94 -0.25
CA VAL A 71 22.05 8.37 -1.07
C VAL A 71 22.10 7.73 -2.46
N HIS A 72 23.30 7.60 -3.02
CA HIS A 72 23.52 6.89 -4.28
C HIS A 72 23.15 5.41 -4.11
N ASP A 73 23.67 4.75 -3.08
CA ASP A 73 23.38 3.33 -2.81
C ASP A 73 21.89 3.07 -2.67
N VAL A 74 21.17 3.88 -1.88
CA VAL A 74 19.71 3.77 -1.75
C VAL A 74 19.01 3.92 -3.10
N THR A 75 19.50 4.85 -3.94
CA THR A 75 18.90 5.09 -5.26
C THR A 75 19.09 3.88 -6.18
N THR A 76 20.26 3.25 -6.18
CA THR A 76 20.53 2.04 -6.96
C THR A 76 19.71 0.86 -6.46
N THR A 77 19.70 0.60 -5.15
CA THR A 77 18.90 -0.47 -4.55
C THR A 77 17.41 -0.32 -4.84
N LEU A 78 16.87 0.90 -4.78
CA LEU A 78 15.48 1.16 -5.15
C LEU A 78 15.19 0.80 -6.63
N ARG A 79 16.14 1.01 -7.55
CA ARG A 79 15.97 0.65 -8.98
C ARG A 79 15.94 -0.86 -9.17
N GLU A 80 16.87 -1.57 -8.52
CA GLU A 80 16.94 -3.03 -8.55
C GLU A 80 15.67 -3.64 -7.96
N TRP A 81 15.26 -3.20 -6.78
CA TRP A 81 14.05 -3.67 -6.12
C TRP A 81 12.79 -3.32 -6.91
N ALA A 82 12.74 -2.15 -7.55
CA ALA A 82 11.60 -1.79 -8.39
C ALA A 82 11.44 -2.72 -9.61
N ALA A 83 12.55 -3.24 -10.17
CA ALA A 83 12.48 -4.25 -11.22
C ALA A 83 11.84 -5.54 -10.72
N ILE A 84 12.35 -6.08 -9.61
CA ILE A 84 11.83 -7.29 -8.98
C ILE A 84 10.37 -7.11 -8.53
N TRP A 85 10.03 -5.95 -7.98
CA TRP A 85 8.69 -5.63 -7.52
C TRP A 85 7.66 -5.68 -8.65
N ARG A 86 8.01 -5.20 -9.86
CA ARG A 86 7.15 -5.36 -11.05
C ARG A 86 7.00 -6.82 -11.45
N ASP A 87 8.06 -7.61 -11.39
CA ASP A 87 8.01 -9.04 -11.70
C ASP A 87 7.16 -9.83 -10.69
N LEU A 88 7.19 -9.46 -9.42
CA LEU A 88 6.33 -10.03 -8.37
C LEU A 88 4.84 -9.77 -8.65
N TYR A 89 4.50 -8.59 -9.18
CA TYR A 89 3.14 -8.27 -9.59
C TYR A 89 2.67 -9.16 -10.75
N VAL A 90 3.50 -9.29 -11.80
CA VAL A 90 3.19 -10.14 -12.96
C VAL A 90 3.08 -11.61 -12.55
N GLY A 91 3.87 -12.05 -11.57
CA GLY A 91 3.85 -13.41 -11.02
C GLY A 91 2.75 -13.67 -9.97
N ASP A 92 1.83 -12.74 -9.71
CA ASP A 92 0.75 -12.81 -8.68
C ASP A 92 1.25 -13.17 -7.27
N LYS A 93 2.50 -12.81 -6.92
CA LYS A 93 3.11 -13.05 -5.61
C LYS A 93 2.75 -11.92 -4.63
N ARG A 94 1.47 -11.81 -4.28
CA ARG A 94 0.90 -10.65 -3.54
C ARG A 94 1.57 -10.35 -2.19
N GLU A 95 1.90 -11.36 -1.40
CA GLU A 95 2.51 -11.16 -0.08
C GLU A 95 3.92 -10.56 -0.19
N MET A 96 4.75 -11.11 -1.08
CA MET A 96 6.08 -10.58 -1.36
C MET A 96 5.99 -9.18 -1.99
N PHE A 97 5.06 -8.97 -2.92
CA PHE A 97 4.82 -7.68 -3.55
C PHE A 97 4.51 -6.57 -2.52
N ASN A 98 3.61 -6.83 -1.58
CA ASN A 98 3.27 -5.87 -0.53
C ASN A 98 4.45 -5.65 0.42
N THR A 99 5.16 -6.71 0.81
CA THR A 99 6.33 -6.59 1.68
C THR A 99 7.41 -5.72 1.04
N VAL A 100 7.74 -5.96 -0.23
CA VAL A 100 8.75 -5.17 -0.97
C VAL A 100 8.29 -3.73 -1.17
N ARG A 101 7.01 -3.49 -1.47
CA ARG A 101 6.45 -2.14 -1.56
C ARG A 101 6.68 -1.35 -0.27
N ASP A 102 6.39 -1.96 0.87
CA ASP A 102 6.52 -1.28 2.16
C ASP A 102 8.01 -0.97 2.45
N MET A 103 8.93 -1.89 2.11
CA MET A 103 10.37 -1.61 2.20
C MET A 103 10.83 -0.48 1.25
N ILE A 104 10.28 -0.41 0.03
CA ILE A 104 10.55 0.67 -0.93
C ILE A 104 10.10 2.02 -0.35
N TYR A 105 8.90 2.09 0.23
CA TYR A 105 8.41 3.32 0.85
C TYR A 105 9.25 3.76 2.04
N ASP A 106 9.65 2.84 2.91
CA ASP A 106 10.57 3.12 4.01
C ASP A 106 11.87 3.76 3.49
N LEU A 107 12.49 3.17 2.45
CA LEU A 107 13.74 3.67 1.88
C LEU A 107 13.59 5.04 1.20
N ILE A 108 12.47 5.29 0.50
CA ILE A 108 12.20 6.60 -0.11
C ILE A 108 12.07 7.68 0.97
N GLU A 109 11.34 7.37 2.05
CA GLU A 109 11.17 8.29 3.16
C GLU A 109 12.52 8.60 3.82
N TRP A 110 13.30 7.57 4.16
CA TRP A 110 14.60 7.76 4.81
C TRP A 110 15.61 8.46 3.90
N ARG A 111 15.58 8.22 2.58
CA ARG A 111 16.37 8.99 1.61
C ARG A 111 16.01 10.47 1.65
N SER A 112 14.71 10.79 1.72
CA SER A 112 14.25 12.18 1.86
C SER A 112 14.71 12.81 3.16
N GLN A 113 14.71 12.06 4.27
CA GLN A 113 15.21 12.53 5.57
C GLN A 113 16.73 12.76 5.57
N ILE A 114 17.51 11.90 4.91
CA ILE A 114 18.96 12.11 4.76
C ILE A 114 19.22 13.38 3.95
N LEU A 115 18.48 13.58 2.86
CA LEU A 115 18.64 14.74 1.97
C LEU A 115 18.12 16.05 2.57
N SER A 116 17.22 16.02 3.55
CA SER A 116 16.71 17.26 4.17
C SER A 116 17.80 18.00 4.93
N GLY A 117 18.84 17.31 5.42
CA GLY A 117 19.94 17.90 6.17
C GLY A 117 19.53 18.52 7.51
N THR A 118 18.32 18.25 7.99
CA THR A 118 17.74 18.86 9.19
C THR A 118 17.97 18.05 10.48
N LEU A 119 18.48 16.83 10.36
CA LEU A 119 18.68 15.92 11.49
C LEU A 119 20.00 16.22 12.23
N PRO A 120 20.02 16.16 13.58
CA PRO A 120 21.26 16.12 14.37
C PRO A 120 22.19 14.97 13.94
N GLN A 121 23.49 15.09 14.27
CA GLN A 121 24.49 14.08 13.91
C GLN A 121 24.18 12.68 14.47
N ASP A 122 23.71 12.60 15.71
CA ASP A 122 23.39 11.32 16.36
C ASP A 122 22.21 10.63 15.66
N GLU A 123 21.11 11.37 15.42
CA GLU A 123 19.95 10.86 14.67
C GLU A 123 20.31 10.50 13.22
N MET A 124 21.19 11.28 12.59
CA MET A 124 21.70 10.98 11.25
C MET A 124 22.50 9.67 11.24
N SER A 125 23.31 9.41 12.26
CA SER A 125 24.08 8.16 12.38
C SER A 125 23.15 6.96 12.56
N GLU A 126 22.14 7.07 13.41
CA GLU A 126 21.13 6.02 13.61
C GLU A 126 20.33 5.77 12.33
N LEU A 127 19.93 6.83 11.61
CA LEU A 127 19.21 6.71 10.36
C LEU A 127 20.06 6.03 9.27
N LYS A 128 21.35 6.35 9.17
CA LYS A 128 22.28 5.67 8.25
C LYS A 128 22.31 4.17 8.52
N GLN A 129 22.51 3.77 9.78
CA GLN A 129 22.54 2.36 10.16
C GLN A 129 21.20 1.66 9.89
N LYS A 130 20.09 2.35 10.13
CA LYS A 130 18.74 1.83 9.86
C LYS A 130 18.51 1.58 8.36
N VAL A 131 18.92 2.54 7.52
CA VAL A 131 18.84 2.45 6.05
C VAL A 131 19.67 1.27 5.55
N THR A 132 20.94 1.19 5.94
CA THR A 132 21.82 0.11 5.49
C THR A 132 21.32 -1.26 5.93
N SER A 133 20.90 -1.40 7.20
CA SER A 133 20.36 -2.66 7.71
C SER A 133 19.11 -3.12 6.97
N LYS A 134 18.25 -2.18 6.54
CA LYS A 134 17.05 -2.49 5.78
C LYS A 134 17.37 -2.88 4.34
N MET A 135 18.33 -2.22 3.70
CA MET A 135 18.83 -2.61 2.37
C MET A 135 19.43 -4.01 2.40
N ASP A 136 20.29 -4.31 3.38
CA ASP A 136 20.91 -5.63 3.51
C ASP A 136 19.86 -6.72 3.78
N TYR A 137 18.86 -6.42 4.63
CA TYR A 137 17.71 -7.30 4.86
C TYR A 137 16.92 -7.55 3.56
N GLY A 138 16.59 -6.48 2.83
CA GLY A 138 15.78 -6.58 1.62
C GLY A 138 16.52 -7.31 0.49
N ASN A 139 17.83 -7.09 0.36
CA ASN A 139 18.67 -7.85 -0.59
C ASN A 139 18.63 -9.34 -0.27
N LYS A 140 18.84 -9.72 0.99
CA LYS A 140 18.74 -11.13 1.39
C LYS A 140 17.34 -11.70 1.19
N TYR A 141 16.29 -10.92 1.47
CA TYR A 141 14.89 -11.33 1.30
C TYR A 141 14.53 -11.55 -0.18
N LEU A 142 15.12 -10.74 -1.08
CA LEU A 142 14.92 -10.80 -2.53
C LEU A 142 15.92 -11.70 -3.26
N ASP A 143 16.81 -12.39 -2.53
CA ASP A 143 17.87 -13.25 -3.06
C ASP A 143 18.86 -12.51 -3.96
N LEU A 144 19.21 -11.28 -3.56
CA LEU A 144 20.26 -10.44 -4.16
C LEU A 144 21.58 -10.53 -3.38
N ASP A 145 22.64 -10.01 -4.00
CA ASP A 145 23.96 -9.95 -3.38
C ASP A 145 23.94 -9.13 -2.08
N LEU A 146 24.55 -9.69 -1.04
CA LEU A 146 24.67 -9.08 0.28
C LEU A 146 25.92 -8.19 0.33
N VAL A 147 25.73 -6.93 0.74
CA VAL A 147 26.84 -6.01 0.99
C VAL A 147 27.32 -6.18 2.42
N VAL A 148 28.62 -6.43 2.61
CA VAL A 148 29.20 -6.61 3.95
C VAL A 148 29.63 -5.25 4.50
N ARG A 149 29.12 -4.91 5.68
CA ARG A 149 29.38 -3.62 6.34
C ARG A 149 30.10 -3.79 7.67
N ASP A 150 30.82 -2.76 8.07
CA ASP A 150 31.41 -2.66 9.40
C ASP A 150 30.35 -2.29 10.46
N LYS A 151 30.79 -2.20 11.73
CA LYS A 151 29.95 -1.81 12.87
C LYS A 151 29.38 -0.39 12.76
N ASP A 152 30.02 0.46 11.97
CA ASP A 152 29.67 1.86 11.77
C ASP A 152 28.77 2.04 10.51
N GLY A 153 28.41 0.94 9.83
CA GLY A 153 27.53 0.91 8.66
C GLY A 153 28.22 1.16 7.32
N ASN A 154 29.55 1.30 7.31
CA ASN A 154 30.32 1.52 6.09
C ASN A 154 30.59 0.20 5.38
N ILE A 155 30.70 0.23 4.05
CA ILE A 155 31.03 -0.94 3.26
C ILE A 155 32.47 -1.37 3.55
N LEU A 156 32.70 -2.65 3.81
CA LEU A 156 34.05 -3.18 4.00
C LEU A 156 34.80 -3.22 2.67
N ASP A 157 35.95 -2.57 2.63
CA ASP A 157 36.85 -2.62 1.49
C ASP A 157 37.58 -3.98 1.43
N PRO A 158 37.42 -4.76 0.35
CA PRO A 158 38.11 -6.04 0.17
C PRO A 158 39.64 -5.92 0.09
N ASP A 159 40.16 -4.78 -0.37
CA ASP A 159 41.61 -4.58 -0.52
C ASP A 159 42.28 -4.24 0.81
N LEU A 160 41.52 -3.65 1.74
CA LEU A 160 41.98 -3.35 3.11
C LEU A 160 41.65 -4.46 4.11
N THR A 161 40.63 -5.28 3.83
CA THR A 161 40.14 -6.32 4.72
C THR A 161 40.66 -7.69 4.31
N SER A 162 41.34 -8.40 5.22
CA SER A 162 41.78 -9.78 4.97
C SER A 162 40.61 -10.67 4.52
N THR A 163 40.83 -11.49 3.49
CA THR A 163 39.82 -12.41 2.91
C THR A 163 39.10 -13.26 3.96
N VAL A 164 39.83 -13.72 4.99
CA VAL A 164 39.25 -14.52 6.08
C VAL A 164 38.32 -13.69 6.95
N ASN A 165 38.67 -12.43 7.23
CA ASN A 165 37.83 -11.52 8.02
C ASN A 165 36.59 -11.10 7.24
N LEU A 166 36.74 -10.81 5.95
CA LEU A 166 35.62 -10.48 5.07
C LEU A 166 34.64 -11.66 4.98
N PHE A 167 35.13 -12.89 4.81
CA PHE A 167 34.30 -14.09 4.82
C PHE A 167 33.55 -14.28 6.15
N ARG A 168 34.22 -14.12 7.29
CA ARG A 168 33.57 -14.22 8.62
C ARG A 168 32.52 -13.14 8.84
N ALA A 169 32.78 -11.92 8.38
CA ALA A 169 31.83 -10.82 8.45
C ALA A 169 30.59 -11.12 7.58
N HIS A 170 30.80 -11.59 6.35
CA HIS A 170 29.73 -12.05 5.47
C HIS A 170 28.90 -13.18 6.10
N GLU A 171 29.56 -14.22 6.63
CA GLU A 171 28.87 -15.36 7.24
C GLU A 171 28.02 -14.91 8.44
N THR A 172 28.55 -13.99 9.25
CA THR A 172 27.85 -13.46 10.43
C THR A 172 26.65 -12.61 10.01
N ALA A 173 26.83 -11.68 9.06
CA ALA A 173 25.77 -10.84 8.53
C ALA A 173 24.65 -11.69 7.88
N SER A 174 25.01 -12.65 7.03
CA SER A 174 24.03 -13.54 6.39
C SER A 174 23.24 -14.36 7.41
N LYS A 175 23.91 -14.95 8.41
CA LYS A 175 23.22 -15.74 9.46
C LYS A 175 22.28 -14.88 10.29
N GLN A 176 22.69 -13.67 10.66
CA GLN A 176 21.88 -12.76 11.45
C GLN A 176 20.61 -12.33 10.71
N ILE A 177 20.73 -11.97 9.42
CA ILE A 177 19.60 -11.57 8.60
C ILE A 177 18.67 -12.77 8.36
N GLU A 178 19.21 -13.96 8.08
CA GLU A 178 18.43 -15.17 7.86
C GLU A 178 17.64 -15.60 9.11
N ALA A 179 18.26 -15.53 10.30
CA ALA A 179 17.57 -15.78 11.56
C ALA A 179 16.39 -14.82 11.75
N ARG A 180 16.59 -13.52 11.48
CA ARG A 180 15.53 -12.50 11.56
C ARG A 180 14.39 -12.78 10.58
N ILE A 181 14.68 -13.13 9.33
CA ILE A 181 13.67 -13.48 8.33
C ILE A 181 12.86 -14.70 8.80
N GLN A 182 13.52 -15.71 9.37
CA GLN A 182 12.86 -16.92 9.86
C GLN A 182 11.98 -16.62 11.09
N GLU A 183 12.44 -15.79 12.01
CA GLU A 183 11.65 -15.32 13.16
C GLU A 183 10.38 -14.59 12.70
N GLU A 184 10.50 -13.64 11.77
CA GLU A 184 9.34 -12.90 11.24
C GLU A 184 8.34 -13.82 10.53
N LYS A 185 8.82 -14.81 9.76
CA LYS A 185 7.96 -15.84 9.14
C LYS A 185 7.25 -16.68 10.21
N SER A 186 7.98 -17.10 11.25
CA SER A 186 7.44 -17.94 12.32
C SER A 186 6.41 -17.21 13.19
N GLN A 187 6.57 -15.90 13.41
CA GLN A 187 5.61 -15.09 14.16
C GLN A 187 4.31 -14.92 13.37
N LYS A 188 4.39 -14.62 12.07
CA LYS A 188 3.20 -14.57 11.19
C LYS A 188 2.46 -15.90 11.17
N GLN A 189 3.18 -17.01 11.01
CA GLN A 189 2.58 -18.35 11.08
C GLN A 189 1.94 -18.65 12.45
N ASN A 190 2.59 -18.33 13.57
CA ASN A 190 2.00 -18.57 14.90
C ASN A 190 0.74 -17.73 15.15
N LEU A 191 0.69 -16.50 14.64
CA LEU A 191 -0.51 -15.66 14.69
C LEU A 191 -1.64 -16.27 13.88
N ASP A 192 -1.35 -16.75 12.67
CA ASP A 192 -2.34 -17.42 11.81
C ASP A 192 -2.83 -18.74 12.40
N LEU A 193 -1.93 -19.57 12.95
CA LEU A 193 -2.28 -20.83 13.62
C LEU A 193 -3.06 -20.59 14.93
N SER A 194 -2.69 -19.59 15.73
CA SER A 194 -3.42 -19.24 16.96
C SER A 194 -4.81 -18.69 16.64
N ARG A 195 -4.92 -17.87 15.60
CA ARG A 195 -6.21 -17.41 15.09
C ARG A 195 -7.03 -18.60 14.59
N GLN A 196 -6.51 -19.42 13.68
CA GLN A 196 -7.21 -20.61 13.17
C GLN A 196 -7.65 -21.57 14.27
N ALA A 197 -6.84 -21.78 15.33
CA ALA A 197 -7.22 -22.61 16.46
C ALA A 197 -8.37 -22.00 17.28
N LYS A 198 -8.40 -20.67 17.47
CA LYS A 198 -9.53 -19.96 18.09
C LYS A 198 -10.79 -20.01 17.22
N PHE A 199 -10.64 -19.85 15.90
CA PHE A 199 -11.73 -19.95 14.92
C PHE A 199 -12.27 -21.40 14.82
N ALA A 200 -11.42 -22.43 14.89
CA ALA A 200 -11.85 -23.83 14.87
C ALA A 200 -12.59 -24.26 16.15
N SER A 201 -12.33 -23.59 17.28
CA SER A 201 -12.95 -23.91 18.58
C SER A 201 -14.30 -23.24 18.82
N THR A 202 -14.69 -22.25 18.00
CA THR A 202 -15.96 -21.53 18.16
C THR A 202 -16.96 -21.99 17.10
N PRO A 203 -18.07 -22.66 17.45
CA PRO A 203 -18.98 -23.27 16.48
C PRO A 203 -19.87 -22.27 15.73
N SER A 204 -19.93 -21.00 16.16
CA SER A 204 -20.77 -19.96 15.57
C SER A 204 -20.12 -18.59 15.68
N PHE A 205 -19.97 -17.89 14.55
CA PHE A 205 -19.53 -16.49 14.49
C PHE A 205 -20.73 -15.54 14.49
N ALA A 206 -20.51 -14.35 15.04
CA ALA A 206 -21.48 -13.27 15.03
C ALA A 206 -20.84 -12.02 14.43
N LEU A 207 -21.44 -11.46 13.37
CA LEU A 207 -21.03 -10.19 12.80
C LEU A 207 -21.90 -9.09 13.41
N PHE A 208 -21.27 -8.16 14.12
CA PHE A 208 -21.92 -7.01 14.71
C PHE A 208 -21.80 -5.80 13.78
N ILE A 209 -22.94 -5.18 13.43
CA ILE A 209 -22.99 -4.01 12.56
C ILE A 209 -23.71 -2.88 13.28
N THR A 210 -23.10 -1.70 13.29
CA THR A 210 -23.73 -0.46 13.76
C THR A 210 -23.87 0.52 12.60
N LEU A 211 -25.11 0.77 12.19
CA LEU A 211 -25.42 1.75 11.16
C LEU A 211 -25.38 3.17 11.77
N LYS A 212 -24.39 3.97 11.38
CA LYS A 212 -24.19 5.33 11.92
C LYS A 212 -25.03 6.39 11.20
N ASN A 213 -25.08 6.34 9.88
CA ASN A 213 -25.75 7.35 9.07
C ASN A 213 -26.18 6.77 7.72
N VAL A 214 -27.31 7.23 7.20
CA VAL A 214 -27.79 6.93 5.84
C VAL A 214 -28.09 8.25 5.14
N VAL A 215 -27.28 8.58 4.13
CA VAL A 215 -27.46 9.80 3.35
C VAL A 215 -28.13 9.46 2.03
N CYS A 216 -29.45 9.59 1.95
CA CYS A 216 -30.20 9.33 0.72
C CYS A 216 -31.16 10.49 0.39
N LYS A 217 -30.92 11.18 -0.72
CA LYS A 217 -31.74 12.33 -1.18
C LYS A 217 -32.92 11.88 -2.03
N ILE A 218 -33.75 10.98 -1.52
CA ILE A 218 -34.87 10.39 -2.28
C ILE A 218 -36.12 11.32 -2.29
N GLY A 219 -36.29 12.17 -1.27
CA GLY A 219 -37.48 13.03 -1.13
C GLY A 219 -38.78 12.27 -0.80
N GLU A 220 -38.70 10.95 -0.65
CA GLU A 220 -39.77 10.05 -0.23
C GLU A 220 -39.23 9.10 0.85
N ASP A 221 -40.11 8.32 1.46
CA ASP A 221 -39.71 7.32 2.44
C ASP A 221 -38.91 6.19 1.78
N ALA A 222 -37.95 5.62 2.51
CA ALA A 222 -37.07 4.57 2.02
C ALA A 222 -36.94 3.43 3.02
N GLU A 223 -36.71 2.24 2.49
CA GLU A 223 -36.43 1.02 3.24
C GLU A 223 -35.03 0.54 2.86
N VAL A 224 -34.16 0.37 3.85
CA VAL A 224 -32.81 -0.18 3.66
C VAL A 224 -32.81 -1.60 4.19
N LEU A 225 -32.56 -2.57 3.31
CA LEU A 225 -32.43 -3.98 3.65
C LEU A 225 -30.95 -4.34 3.65
N MET A 226 -30.45 -4.87 4.77
CA MET A 226 -29.06 -5.27 4.94
C MET A 226 -28.97 -6.79 5.08
N SER A 227 -28.10 -7.44 4.29
CA SER A 227 -27.85 -8.89 4.36
C SER A 227 -26.44 -9.26 3.93
N LEU A 228 -26.02 -10.47 4.32
CA LEU A 228 -24.81 -11.13 3.82
C LEU A 228 -25.15 -11.97 2.59
N TYR A 229 -24.34 -11.83 1.56
CA TYR A 229 -24.52 -12.46 0.26
C TYR A 229 -23.25 -13.16 -0.17
N ASP A 230 -23.40 -14.39 -0.65
CA ASP A 230 -22.35 -15.13 -1.33
C ASP A 230 -22.45 -14.86 -2.85
N PRO A 231 -21.47 -14.15 -3.45
CA PRO A 231 -21.46 -13.90 -4.89
C PRO A 231 -21.14 -15.14 -5.74
N ILE A 232 -20.53 -16.18 -5.15
CA ILE A 232 -20.13 -17.40 -5.86
C ILE A 232 -21.34 -18.34 -5.99
N GLU A 233 -22.02 -18.60 -4.87
CA GLU A 233 -23.25 -19.41 -4.86
C GLU A 233 -24.50 -18.62 -5.28
N SER A 234 -24.37 -17.30 -5.46
CA SER A 234 -25.46 -16.37 -5.77
C SER A 234 -26.61 -16.42 -4.77
N LYS A 235 -26.32 -16.66 -3.48
CA LYS A 235 -27.30 -16.91 -2.43
C LYS A 235 -27.10 -15.98 -1.23
N CYS A 236 -28.21 -15.49 -0.65
CA CYS A 236 -28.17 -14.79 0.63
C CYS A 236 -27.83 -15.80 1.74
N ILE A 237 -26.79 -15.48 2.52
CA ILE A 237 -26.36 -16.26 3.68
C ILE A 237 -27.23 -15.88 4.89
N SER A 238 -27.52 -14.59 5.06
CA SER A 238 -28.30 -14.08 6.19
C SER A 238 -29.70 -13.64 5.80
N GLU A 239 -30.55 -13.49 6.81
CA GLU A 239 -31.82 -12.77 6.69
C GLU A 239 -31.61 -11.27 6.44
N ASN A 240 -32.66 -10.60 5.97
CA ASN A 240 -32.63 -9.16 5.71
C ASN A 240 -32.99 -8.38 6.99
N TYR A 241 -32.05 -7.56 7.47
CA TYR A 241 -32.35 -6.56 8.50
C TYR A 241 -32.90 -5.28 7.86
N LEU A 242 -34.12 -4.89 8.24
CA LEU A 242 -34.85 -3.78 7.64
C LEU A 242 -34.76 -2.52 8.51
N VAL A 243 -34.30 -1.42 7.92
CA VAL A 243 -34.35 -0.07 8.52
C VAL A 243 -35.26 0.82 7.70
N ARG A 244 -36.22 1.49 8.36
CA ARG A 244 -37.15 2.43 7.71
C ARG A 244 -36.68 3.88 7.90
N TRP A 245 -36.47 4.56 6.78
CA TRP A 245 -36.03 5.94 6.70
C TRP A 245 -37.15 6.84 6.18
N SER A 246 -37.34 8.01 6.79
CA SER A 246 -38.36 8.97 6.36
C SER A 246 -37.84 9.91 5.28
N SER A 247 -38.79 10.48 4.53
CA SER A 247 -38.57 11.54 3.53
C SER A 247 -37.82 12.78 4.03
N SER A 248 -37.80 13.04 5.35
CA SER A 248 -37.04 14.16 5.95
C SER A 248 -35.57 13.80 6.23
N GLY A 249 -35.13 12.58 5.90
CA GLY A 249 -33.77 12.15 6.15
C GLY A 249 -33.52 11.67 7.58
N LEU A 250 -34.58 11.33 8.33
CA LEU A 250 -34.50 10.81 9.70
C LEU A 250 -35.17 9.43 9.80
N VAL A 251 -34.76 8.59 10.74
CA VAL A 251 -35.47 7.32 11.04
C VAL A 251 -36.89 7.65 11.50
N LYS A 252 -37.89 6.89 11.01
CA LYS A 252 -39.31 7.12 11.36
C LYS A 252 -39.62 6.89 12.85
N ASP A 253 -38.84 6.03 13.50
CA ASP A 253 -38.91 5.74 14.94
C ASP A 253 -37.77 6.43 15.69
N ILE A 254 -38.12 7.43 16.50
CA ILE A 254 -37.19 8.23 17.32
C ILE A 254 -36.48 7.34 18.37
N ASP A 255 -37.13 6.26 18.83
CA ASP A 255 -36.56 5.28 19.75
C ASP A 255 -35.50 4.36 19.10
N GLN A 256 -35.48 4.24 17.76
CA GLN A 256 -34.48 3.45 17.03
C GLN A 256 -33.26 4.27 16.59
N LEU A 257 -33.32 5.60 16.69
CA LEU A 257 -32.27 6.52 16.21
C LEU A 257 -30.92 6.30 16.90
N HIS A 258 -30.93 5.83 18.15
CA HIS A 258 -29.72 5.56 18.95
C HIS A 258 -29.33 4.06 18.97
N ASN A 259 -30.06 3.20 18.25
CA ASN A 259 -29.90 1.75 18.34
C ASN A 259 -30.07 1.02 16.99
N LEU A 260 -29.51 1.56 15.90
CA LEU A 260 -29.43 0.86 14.60
C LEU A 260 -28.28 -0.16 14.61
N ARG A 261 -28.40 -1.17 15.48
CA ARG A 261 -27.44 -2.26 15.64
C ARG A 261 -28.07 -3.55 15.14
N ALA A 262 -27.36 -4.28 14.30
CA ALA A 262 -27.74 -5.59 13.82
C ALA A 262 -26.63 -6.58 14.16
N VAL A 263 -27.02 -7.79 14.58
CA VAL A 263 -26.08 -8.89 14.81
C VAL A 263 -26.50 -10.04 13.90
N PHE A 264 -25.64 -10.40 12.97
CA PHE A 264 -25.81 -11.59 12.15
C PHE A 264 -25.12 -12.74 12.89
N THR A 265 -25.91 -13.53 13.62
CA THR A 265 -25.45 -14.73 14.32
C THR A 265 -25.44 -15.94 13.39
N ASP A 266 -24.98 -17.08 13.91
CA ASP A 266 -25.07 -18.39 13.24
C ASP A 266 -24.25 -18.52 11.94
N LEU A 267 -23.20 -17.70 11.79
CA LEU A 267 -22.22 -17.90 10.73
C LEU A 267 -21.36 -19.13 11.10
N GLY A 268 -21.51 -20.21 10.35
CA GLY A 268 -20.83 -21.47 10.62
C GLY A 268 -19.38 -21.46 10.14
N SER A 269 -18.64 -22.52 10.50
CA SER A 269 -17.29 -22.75 9.95
C SER A 269 -17.28 -22.97 8.43
N GLU A 270 -18.37 -23.44 7.86
CA GLU A 270 -18.55 -23.55 6.40
C GLU A 270 -18.70 -22.17 5.75
N ASP A 271 -19.38 -21.22 6.42
CA ASP A 271 -19.48 -19.86 5.93
C ASP A 271 -18.14 -19.12 6.01
N LEU A 272 -17.33 -19.41 7.04
CA LEU A 272 -16.00 -18.85 7.21
C LEU A 272 -14.98 -19.34 6.17
N LYS A 273 -15.18 -20.54 5.61
CA LYS A 273 -14.33 -21.12 4.55
C LYS A 273 -14.69 -20.61 3.16
N ARG A 274 -15.80 -19.87 3.00
CA ARG A 274 -16.19 -19.33 1.69
C ARG A 274 -15.11 -18.37 1.20
N GLU A 275 -14.81 -18.45 -0.09
CA GLU A 275 -13.77 -17.63 -0.72
C GLU A 275 -14.13 -16.13 -0.71
N LYS A 276 -15.43 -15.79 -0.69
CA LYS A 276 -15.89 -14.40 -0.67
C LYS A 276 -17.24 -14.25 0.02
N ILE A 277 -17.35 -13.25 0.91
CA ILE A 277 -18.59 -12.84 1.57
C ILE A 277 -18.79 -11.34 1.35
N SER A 278 -19.94 -10.97 0.77
CA SER A 278 -20.29 -9.58 0.51
C SER A 278 -21.43 -9.11 1.40
N PHE A 279 -21.27 -7.96 2.03
CA PHE A 279 -22.34 -7.25 2.73
C PHE A 279 -23.11 -6.39 1.73
N VAL A 280 -24.41 -6.61 1.62
CA VAL A 280 -25.29 -5.97 0.62
C VAL A 280 -26.36 -5.15 1.31
N CYS A 281 -26.46 -3.89 0.92
CA CYS A 281 -27.51 -2.97 1.32
C CYS A 281 -28.41 -2.65 0.12
N GLN A 282 -29.65 -3.11 0.13
CA GLN A 282 -30.64 -2.79 -0.90
C GLN A 282 -31.50 -1.62 -0.42
N ILE A 283 -31.58 -0.57 -1.23
CA ILE A 283 -32.37 0.62 -0.94
C ILE A 283 -33.66 0.52 -1.77
N VAL A 284 -34.80 0.50 -1.10
CA VAL A 284 -36.12 0.45 -1.71
C VAL A 284 -36.85 1.75 -1.38
N ARG A 285 -37.16 2.53 -2.41
CA ARG A 285 -37.99 3.72 -2.28
C ARG A 285 -39.46 3.32 -2.15
N VAL A 286 -40.16 3.93 -1.19
CA VAL A 286 -41.57 3.69 -0.91
C VAL A 286 -42.35 4.99 -1.09
N GLY A 287 -43.14 5.07 -2.17
CA GLY A 287 -43.90 6.28 -2.46
C GLY A 287 -44.64 6.25 -3.79
N ARG A 288 -44.77 7.41 -4.45
CA ARG A 288 -45.68 7.59 -5.60
C ARG A 288 -45.07 7.16 -6.92
N MET A 289 -45.91 6.84 -7.91
CA MET A 289 -45.46 6.38 -9.23
C MET A 289 -44.79 7.43 -10.11
N GLU A 290 -45.18 8.69 -10.00
CA GLU A 290 -44.67 9.76 -10.84
C GLU A 290 -44.16 10.94 -10.00
N LEU A 291 -43.01 11.51 -10.39
CA LEU A 291 -42.46 12.74 -9.82
C LEU A 291 -43.09 14.02 -10.43
N ARG A 292 -44.08 13.89 -11.32
CA ARG A 292 -44.87 14.99 -11.89
C ARG A 292 -46.35 14.63 -11.86
N ASP A 293 -47.07 15.20 -10.89
CA ASP A 293 -48.19 16.11 -11.14
C ASP A 293 -49.03 16.29 -9.87
N ASN A 294 -49.16 17.56 -9.50
CA ASN A 294 -50.05 18.03 -8.45
C ASN A 294 -51.50 17.89 -8.93
N ASN A 295 -52.18 16.77 -8.66
CA ASN A 295 -53.60 16.75 -8.20
C ASN A 295 -54.34 15.39 -8.11
N THR A 296 -53.75 14.23 -8.40
CA THR A 296 -54.49 12.93 -8.28
C THR A 296 -54.21 12.22 -6.94
N LYS A 297 -54.85 12.71 -5.87
CA LYS A 297 -54.54 12.37 -4.46
C LYS A 297 -54.75 10.92 -3.96
N LYS A 298 -55.12 9.89 -4.76
CA LYS A 298 -55.56 8.60 -4.17
C LYS A 298 -55.25 7.26 -4.87
N LEU A 299 -54.34 7.15 -5.86
CA LEU A 299 -54.19 5.86 -6.58
C LEU A 299 -52.83 5.16 -6.53
N THR A 300 -51.74 5.76 -6.00
CA THR A 300 -50.41 5.12 -6.02
C THR A 300 -49.57 5.36 -4.76
N SER A 301 -50.17 5.33 -3.55
CA SER A 301 -49.41 5.41 -2.29
C SER A 301 -48.90 4.04 -1.85
N GLY A 302 -47.63 3.97 -1.41
CA GLY A 302 -47.05 2.75 -0.80
C GLY A 302 -46.41 1.78 -1.79
N LEU A 303 -46.19 2.18 -3.05
CA LEU A 303 -45.46 1.33 -4.00
C LEU A 303 -43.99 1.26 -3.61
N ARG A 304 -43.48 0.03 -3.50
CA ARG A 304 -42.07 -0.27 -3.22
C ARG A 304 -41.33 -0.43 -4.55
N ARG A 305 -40.24 0.31 -4.75
CA ARG A 305 -39.39 0.20 -5.95
C ARG A 305 -37.92 0.19 -5.55
N PRO A 306 -37.09 -0.65 -6.17
CA PRO A 306 -35.65 -0.59 -5.96
C PRO A 306 -35.15 0.79 -6.38
N PHE A 307 -34.35 1.40 -5.52
CA PHE A 307 -33.73 2.71 -5.74
C PHE A 307 -32.22 2.60 -5.91
N GLY A 308 -31.60 1.55 -5.35
CA GLY A 308 -30.18 1.31 -5.51
C GLY A 308 -29.68 0.18 -4.63
N VAL A 309 -28.44 -0.22 -4.86
CA VAL A 309 -27.75 -1.25 -4.09
C VAL A 309 -26.35 -0.76 -3.71
N ALA A 310 -25.93 -1.03 -2.48
CA ALA A 310 -24.58 -0.83 -2.00
C ALA A 310 -23.98 -2.19 -1.64
N VAL A 311 -22.71 -2.43 -2.00
CA VAL A 311 -22.03 -3.70 -1.76
C VAL A 311 -20.66 -3.42 -1.16
N MET A 312 -20.28 -4.18 -0.14
CA MET A 312 -18.97 -4.15 0.47
C MET A 312 -18.43 -5.56 0.66
N ASP A 313 -17.15 -5.77 0.37
CA ASP A 313 -16.47 -7.02 0.71
C ASP A 313 -16.14 -7.01 2.20
N VAL A 314 -16.60 -8.04 2.92
CA VAL A 314 -16.38 -8.21 4.36
C VAL A 314 -15.59 -9.48 4.67
N THR A 315 -15.04 -10.15 3.65
CA THR A 315 -14.30 -11.41 3.80
C THR A 315 -13.11 -11.27 4.74
N ASP A 316 -12.33 -10.20 4.63
CA ASP A 316 -11.16 -9.96 5.49
C ASP A 316 -11.53 -9.61 6.94
N ILE A 317 -12.71 -9.02 7.15
CA ILE A 317 -13.25 -8.70 8.48
C ILE A 317 -13.76 -9.99 9.14
N ILE A 318 -14.54 -10.79 8.41
CA ILE A 318 -15.09 -12.05 8.90
C ILE A 318 -13.98 -13.07 9.18
N THR A 319 -12.93 -13.12 8.35
CA THR A 319 -11.77 -14.00 8.55
C THR A 319 -10.77 -13.48 9.59
N GLY A 320 -10.99 -12.31 10.18
CA GLY A 320 -10.12 -11.72 11.20
C GLY A 320 -8.73 -11.30 10.69
N LYS A 321 -8.59 -11.10 9.37
CA LYS A 321 -7.37 -10.52 8.77
C LYS A 321 -7.29 -9.01 9.02
N MET A 322 -8.44 -8.37 9.23
CA MET A 322 -8.56 -6.97 9.64
C MET A 322 -9.06 -6.87 11.08
N ASP A 323 -8.27 -6.22 11.95
CA ASP A 323 -8.51 -6.09 13.41
C ASP A 323 -8.82 -4.62 13.80
N ASP A 324 -9.43 -3.85 12.89
CA ASP A 324 -9.71 -2.43 13.09
C ASP A 324 -11.20 -2.24 13.46
N GLU A 325 -11.55 -2.59 14.71
CA GLU A 325 -12.93 -2.59 15.23
C GLU A 325 -13.61 -1.20 15.17
N ASP A 326 -12.83 -0.12 15.15
CA ASP A 326 -13.34 1.27 15.16
C ASP A 326 -13.42 1.91 13.76
N LYS A 327 -13.00 1.19 12.71
CA LYS A 327 -12.98 1.75 11.35
C LYS A 327 -14.39 1.94 10.80
N GLN A 328 -14.73 3.19 10.50
CA GLN A 328 -15.97 3.52 9.82
C GLN A 328 -15.85 3.27 8.32
N HIS A 329 -16.74 2.44 7.78
CA HIS A 329 -16.80 2.14 6.36
C HIS A 329 -17.91 2.96 5.67
N PHE A 330 -17.53 3.68 4.63
CA PHE A 330 -18.47 4.38 3.76
C PHE A 330 -18.76 3.52 2.53
N ILE A 331 -19.98 3.02 2.42
CA ILE A 331 -20.41 2.18 1.30
C ILE A 331 -21.20 3.07 0.32
N PRO A 332 -20.63 3.44 -0.85
CA PRO A 332 -21.38 4.18 -1.85
C PRO A 332 -22.48 3.28 -2.41
N PHE A 333 -23.70 3.82 -2.53
CA PHE A 333 -24.79 3.11 -3.19
C PHE A 333 -24.81 3.49 -4.68
N GLN A 334 -25.07 2.50 -5.52
CA GLN A 334 -25.32 2.69 -6.95
C GLN A 334 -26.84 2.73 -7.18
N PRO A 335 -27.37 3.75 -7.87
CA PRO A 335 -28.80 3.86 -8.16
C PRO A 335 -29.32 2.82 -9.15
#